data_AF-A0A7S2DWH1-F1
#
_entry.id   AF-A0A7S2DWH1-F1
#
_cell.length_a   1.000
_cell.length_b   1.000
_cell.length_c   1.000
_cell.angle_alpha   90.00
_cell.angle_beta   90.00
_cell.angle_gamma   90.00
#
_symmetry.space_group_name_H-M   'P 1'
#
loop_
_entity.id
_entity.type
_entity.pdbx_description
1 polymer ?
#
loop_
_entity_poly.entity_id
_entity_poly.type
_entity_poly.pdbx_seq_one_letter_code
_entity_poly.pdbx_strand_id
1 'polypeptide(L)'
;ELTRFSFMSILRIDVVDQSFRAQVMFECRFTNGANDPHLSIDSDEFPKPVAGQLPRPAAKWFMGQINIKNFSAHMAALNSNCFKRGEHMIISLRYEGDFMENMELMSFPFDMQELSIDVALNCRPNGVVPCDFVVADDAEIGCSTQGFALHQLWHLDR
;
A
#
# COMPACT_ATOMS: atom_id res chain seq x y z
N GLU A 1 5.14 -9.49 5.96
CA GLU A 1 4.02 -10.12 5.21
C GLU A 1 2.92 -9.08 5.01
N LEU A 2 2.37 -8.92 3.80
CA LEU A 2 1.16 -8.14 3.54
C LEU A 2 -0.04 -8.95 4.05
N THR A 3 -0.79 -8.40 5.00
CA THR A 3 -1.96 -9.05 5.60
C THR A 3 -3.28 -8.44 5.17
N ARG A 4 -3.26 -7.21 4.67
CA ARG A 4 -4.45 -6.56 4.16
C ARG A 4 -4.12 -5.58 3.06
N PHE A 5 -4.90 -5.57 2.00
CA PHE A 5 -4.92 -4.51 0.99
C PHE A 5 -6.36 -4.20 0.63
N SER A 6 -6.74 -2.93 0.67
CA SER A 6 -8.10 -2.51 0.41
C SER A 6 -8.14 -1.19 -0.33
N PHE A 7 -8.84 -1.17 -1.46
CA PHE A 7 -9.40 0.07 -1.98
C PHE A 7 -10.52 0.50 -1.03
N MET A 8 -10.37 1.66 -0.40
CA MET A 8 -11.37 2.20 0.51
C MET A 8 -12.43 2.99 -0.25
N SER A 9 -11.99 3.76 -1.24
CA SER A 9 -12.86 4.49 -2.16
C SER A 9 -12.12 4.79 -3.46
N ILE A 10 -12.86 4.76 -4.58
CA ILE A 10 -12.43 5.31 -5.87
C ILE A 10 -13.15 6.65 -6.01
N LEU A 11 -12.39 7.73 -6.11
CA LEU A 11 -12.88 9.11 -6.06
C LEU A 11 -13.10 9.69 -7.46
N ARG A 12 -12.23 9.34 -8.42
CA ARG A 12 -12.27 9.83 -9.81
C ARG A 12 -11.55 8.85 -10.72
N ILE A 13 -12.04 8.72 -11.94
CA ILE A 13 -11.35 8.05 -13.06
C ILE A 13 -11.20 9.10 -14.16
N ASP A 14 -9.98 9.26 -14.66
CA ASP A 14 -9.63 10.17 -15.75
C ASP A 14 -9.05 9.37 -16.92
N VAL A 15 -9.87 9.20 -17.96
CA VAL A 15 -9.51 8.46 -19.17
C VAL A 15 -8.58 9.24 -20.10
N VAL A 16 -8.51 10.58 -19.94
CA VAL A 16 -7.63 11.44 -20.75
C VAL A 16 -6.22 11.39 -20.18
N ASP A 17 -6.11 11.57 -18.86
CA ASP A 17 -4.84 11.51 -18.15
C ASP A 17 -4.38 10.08 -17.85
N GLN A 18 -5.19 9.07 -18.20
CA GLN A 18 -4.92 7.66 -17.92
C GLN A 18 -4.59 7.44 -16.43
N SER A 19 -5.48 7.92 -15.56
CA SER A 19 -5.27 7.88 -14.12
C SER A 19 -6.56 7.73 -13.34
N PHE A 20 -6.46 7.29 -12.09
CA PHE A 20 -7.57 7.27 -11.15
C PHE A 20 -7.15 7.77 -9.78
N ARG A 21 -8.05 8.43 -9.08
CA ARG A 21 -7.86 8.89 -7.71
C ARG A 21 -8.52 7.91 -6.75
N ALA A 22 -7.79 7.42 -5.76
CA ALA A 22 -8.33 6.49 -4.77
C ALA A 22 -7.77 6.72 -3.37
N GLN A 23 -8.54 6.29 -2.38
CA GLN A 23 -8.03 6.05 -1.04
C GLN A 23 -7.76 4.55 -0.87
N VAL A 24 -6.55 4.22 -0.42
CA VAL A 24 -6.13 2.83 -0.22
C VAL A 24 -5.55 2.63 1.15
N MET A 25 -5.70 1.41 1.65
CA MET A 25 -5.11 0.96 2.90
C MET A 25 -4.37 -0.33 2.67
N PHE A 26 -3.20 -0.45 3.27
CA PHE A 26 -2.53 -1.73 3.37
C PHE A 26 -1.91 -1.93 4.74
N GLU A 27 -1.99 -3.17 5.22
CA GLU A 27 -1.40 -3.59 6.49
C GLU A 27 -0.34 -4.66 6.23
N CYS A 28 0.80 -4.51 6.89
CA CYS A 28 1.87 -5.50 6.89
C CYS A 28 2.14 -5.96 8.32
N ARG A 29 2.44 -7.25 8.51
CA ARG A 29 2.92 -7.80 9.77
C ARG A 29 4.38 -8.25 9.70
N PHE A 30 5.08 -8.03 10.80
CA PHE A 30 6.26 -8.81 11.17
C PHE A 30 5.81 -9.89 12.15
N THR A 31 5.85 -11.14 11.69
CA THR A 31 5.54 -12.32 12.50
C THR A 31 6.49 -12.38 13.70
N ASN A 32 5.94 -12.61 14.89
CA ASN A 32 6.62 -12.52 16.19
C ASN A 32 7.36 -11.20 16.48
N GLY A 33 7.13 -10.14 15.70
CA GLY A 33 7.86 -8.88 15.83
C GLY A 33 7.64 -8.16 17.16
N ALA A 34 6.54 -8.42 17.88
CA ALA A 34 6.27 -7.76 19.15
C ALA A 34 7.23 -8.22 20.26
N ASN A 35 7.78 -9.42 20.09
CA ASN A 35 8.77 -10.06 20.93
C ASN A 35 10.21 -9.77 20.47
N ASP A 36 10.40 -9.15 19.30
CA ASP A 36 11.71 -8.69 18.82
C ASP A 36 12.03 -7.32 19.44
N PRO A 37 13.09 -7.20 20.27
CA PRO A 37 13.46 -5.95 20.91
C PRO A 37 13.83 -4.84 19.93
N HIS A 38 14.27 -5.16 18.70
CA HIS A 38 14.60 -4.16 17.70
C HIS A 38 13.33 -3.65 17.01
N LEU A 39 12.47 -4.56 16.55
CA LEU A 39 11.26 -4.18 15.81
C LEU A 39 10.25 -3.43 16.67
N SER A 40 10.21 -3.71 17.98
CA SER A 40 9.22 -3.14 18.90
C SER A 40 9.61 -1.79 19.53
N ILE A 41 10.78 -1.24 19.21
CA ILE A 41 11.17 0.12 19.61
C ILE A 41 10.32 1.14 18.84
N ASP A 42 9.84 2.18 19.52
CA ASP A 42 9.19 3.31 18.87
C ASP A 42 10.25 4.29 18.32
N SER A 43 10.81 3.95 17.16
CA SER A 43 11.77 4.77 16.43
C SER A 43 11.64 4.52 14.94
N ASP A 44 11.70 5.58 14.14
CA ASP A 44 11.77 5.55 12.68
C ASP A 44 13.19 5.84 12.16
N GLU A 45 14.18 5.91 13.05
CA GLU A 45 15.57 6.18 12.68
C GLU A 45 16.28 4.91 12.19
N PHE A 46 17.20 5.09 11.23
CA PHE A 46 18.11 4.02 10.86
C PHE A 46 19.11 3.79 12.01
N PRO A 47 19.32 2.53 12.46
CA PRO A 47 20.20 2.25 13.57
C PRO A 47 21.64 2.64 13.24
N LYS A 48 22.37 3.13 14.24
CA LYS A 48 23.79 3.45 14.09
C LYS A 48 24.57 2.19 13.70
N PRO A 49 25.46 2.24 12.70
CA PRO A 49 26.27 1.10 12.31
C PRO A 49 27.12 0.58 13.48
N VAL A 50 27.10 -0.73 13.71
CA VAL A 50 27.97 -1.41 14.68
C VAL A 50 28.89 -2.33 13.88
N ALA A 51 30.21 -2.23 14.11
CA ALA A 51 31.20 -2.98 13.35
C ALA A 51 30.94 -4.50 13.43
N GLY A 52 30.88 -5.15 12.28
CA GLY A 52 30.64 -6.61 12.17
C GLY A 52 29.20 -7.05 12.37
N GLN A 53 28.23 -6.12 12.50
CA GLN A 53 26.82 -6.44 12.66
C GLN A 53 25.98 -5.77 11.57
N LEU A 54 24.99 -6.51 11.05
CA LEU A 54 24.00 -5.93 10.16
C LEU A 54 23.05 -5.02 10.96
N PRO A 55 22.66 -3.86 10.40
CA PRO A 55 21.69 -2.98 11.04
C PRO A 55 20.34 -3.66 11.19
N ARG A 56 19.73 -3.52 12.37
CA ARG A 56 18.39 -4.03 12.70
C ARG A 56 17.47 -2.86 13.07
N PRO A 57 16.80 -2.23 12.10
CA PRO A 57 15.92 -1.11 12.35
C PRO A 57 14.62 -1.54 13.04
N ALA A 58 13.95 -0.57 13.66
CA ALA A 58 12.63 -0.76 14.23
C ALA A 58 11.54 -0.88 13.15
N ALA A 59 10.39 -1.46 13.49
CA ALA A 59 9.31 -1.67 12.52
C ALA A 59 8.86 -0.35 11.86
N LYS A 60 8.80 0.74 12.62
CA LYS A 60 8.38 2.05 12.11
C LYS A 60 9.30 2.60 11.01
N TRP A 61 10.60 2.29 11.04
CA TRP A 61 11.53 2.65 9.96
C TRP A 61 11.13 2.04 8.61
N PHE A 62 10.60 0.81 8.60
CA PHE A 62 10.16 0.14 7.37
C PHE A 62 8.98 0.84 6.71
N MET A 63 8.20 1.66 7.43
CA MET A 63 7.12 2.45 6.84
C MET A 63 7.66 3.40 5.75
N GLY A 64 8.83 3.99 5.98
CA GLY A 64 9.51 4.86 5.00
C GLY A 64 10.18 4.10 3.85
N GLN A 65 10.20 2.76 3.89
CA GLN A 65 10.76 1.93 2.83
C GLN A 65 9.70 1.46 1.84
N ILE A 66 8.42 1.66 2.14
CA ILE A 66 7.33 1.25 1.26
C ILE A 66 7.09 2.36 0.24
N ASN A 67 7.06 1.97 -1.03
CA ASN A 67 7.03 2.86 -2.17
C ASN A 67 5.90 2.44 -3.11
N ILE A 68 4.99 3.35 -3.41
CA ILE A 68 3.99 3.15 -4.46
C ILE A 68 4.62 3.61 -5.78
N LYS A 69 4.60 2.79 -6.83
CA LYS A 69 5.35 3.05 -8.07
C LYS A 69 4.56 3.79 -9.12
N ASN A 70 3.27 3.51 -9.24
CA ASN A 70 2.41 4.09 -10.26
C ASN A 70 1.69 5.37 -9.80
N PHE A 71 2.20 6.12 -8.81
CA PHE A 71 1.60 7.42 -8.47
C PHE A 71 1.99 8.50 -9.48
N SER A 72 1.08 9.42 -9.80
CA SER A 72 1.28 10.41 -10.88
C SER A 72 1.87 11.75 -10.40
N ALA A 73 1.35 12.30 -9.30
CA ALA A 73 1.74 13.63 -8.84
C ALA A 73 1.46 13.86 -7.34
N HIS A 74 0.30 13.44 -6.86
CA HIS A 74 -0.15 13.70 -5.50
C HIS A 74 -0.42 12.41 -4.76
N MET A 75 0.25 12.25 -3.62
CA MET A 75 0.00 11.19 -2.66
C MET A 75 0.09 11.78 -1.25
N ALA A 76 -0.99 11.67 -0.50
CA ALA A 76 -1.08 12.12 0.88
C ALA A 76 -1.22 10.90 1.79
N ALA A 77 -0.35 10.79 2.80
CA ALA A 77 -0.55 9.85 3.89
C ALA A 77 -1.70 10.36 4.75
N LEU A 78 -2.83 9.65 4.75
CA LEU A 78 -3.97 9.96 5.61
C LEU A 78 -3.74 9.45 7.03
N ASN A 79 -3.12 8.27 7.14
CA ASN A 79 -2.77 7.68 8.41
C ASN A 79 -1.57 6.74 8.24
N SER A 80 -0.73 6.66 9.26
CA SER A 80 0.47 5.82 9.25
C SER A 80 0.77 5.39 10.68
N ASN A 81 0.53 4.12 10.99
CA ASN A 81 0.66 3.58 12.34
C ASN A 81 1.58 2.36 12.37
N CYS A 82 2.26 2.20 13.50
CA CYS A 82 3.01 1.01 13.86
C CYS A 82 2.60 0.59 15.28
N PHE A 83 2.07 -0.62 15.46
CA PHE A 83 1.53 -1.08 16.74
C PHE A 83 1.64 -2.59 16.93
N LYS A 84 1.48 -3.05 18.17
CA LYS A 84 1.45 -4.49 18.52
C LYS A 84 0.04 -5.06 18.34
N ARG A 85 -0.07 -6.23 17.72
CA ARG A 85 -1.31 -7.03 17.63
C ARG A 85 -0.97 -8.48 17.98
N GLY A 86 -1.29 -8.88 19.21
CA GLY A 86 -0.81 -10.15 19.75
C GLY A 86 0.73 -10.21 19.78
N GLU A 87 1.31 -11.25 19.21
CA GLU A 87 2.76 -11.44 19.12
C GLU A 87 3.40 -10.70 17.94
N HIS A 88 2.61 -10.01 17.11
CA HIS A 88 3.07 -9.40 15.86
C HIS A 88 3.25 -7.89 15.99
N MET A 89 4.21 -7.33 15.24
CA MET A 89 4.25 -5.90 14.94
C MET A 89 3.53 -5.64 13.63
N ILE A 90 2.59 -4.70 13.65
CA ILE A 90 1.78 -4.32 12.49
C ILE A 90 2.17 -2.92 12.04
N ILE A 91 2.40 -2.77 10.74
CA ILE A 91 2.43 -1.49 10.04
C ILE A 91 1.09 -1.35 9.31
N SER A 92 0.39 -0.23 9.52
CA SER A 92 -0.86 0.09 8.84
C SER A 92 -0.74 1.45 8.20
N LEU A 93 -0.86 1.49 6.87
CA LEU A 93 -0.67 2.70 6.07
C LEU A 93 -1.93 2.96 5.25
N ARG A 94 -2.38 4.22 5.26
CA ARG A 94 -3.51 4.70 4.47
C ARG A 94 -3.08 5.90 3.64
N TYR A 95 -3.32 5.83 2.34
CA TYR A 95 -2.97 6.87 1.38
C TYR A 95 -4.21 7.32 0.62
N GLU A 96 -4.19 8.58 0.20
CA GLU A 96 -5.01 9.09 -0.88
C GLU A 96 -4.08 9.60 -1.98
N GLY A 97 -4.34 9.24 -3.23
CA GLY A 97 -3.52 9.73 -4.32
C GLY A 97 -4.11 9.49 -5.69
N ASP A 98 -3.42 10.04 -6.68
CA ASP A 98 -3.67 9.84 -8.10
C ASP A 98 -2.68 8.77 -8.62
N PHE A 99 -3.21 7.70 -9.21
CA PHE A 99 -2.47 6.55 -9.70
C PHE A 99 -2.63 6.45 -11.22
N MET A 100 -1.52 6.24 -11.92
CA MET A 100 -1.48 6.03 -13.36
C MET A 100 -1.93 4.61 -13.70
N GLU A 101 -2.76 4.49 -14.73
CA GLU A 101 -3.25 3.23 -15.25
C GLU A 101 -3.49 3.32 -16.75
N ASN A 102 -3.02 2.33 -17.51
CA ASN A 102 -3.24 2.33 -18.95
C ASN A 102 -4.66 1.85 -19.27
N MET A 103 -5.53 2.79 -19.63
CA MET A 103 -6.93 2.48 -19.92
C MET A 103 -7.14 2.13 -21.40
N GLU A 104 -7.65 0.93 -21.66
CA GLU A 104 -7.91 0.43 -23.02
C GLU A 104 -9.31 0.83 -23.51
N LEU A 105 -9.40 1.94 -24.25
CA LEU A 105 -10.68 2.54 -24.65
C LEU A 105 -11.24 2.02 -25.99
N MET A 106 -10.75 0.88 -26.50
CA MET A 106 -11.14 0.36 -27.83
C MET A 106 -12.64 0.05 -27.95
N SER A 107 -13.29 -0.31 -26.83
CA SER A 107 -14.70 -0.69 -26.78
C SER A 107 -15.58 0.35 -26.07
N PHE A 108 -15.10 1.58 -25.91
CA PHE A 108 -15.85 2.63 -25.23
C PHE A 108 -17.25 2.82 -25.83
N PRO A 109 -18.33 2.93 -25.02
CA PRO A 109 -18.38 3.03 -23.56
C PRO A 109 -18.61 1.68 -22.83
N PHE A 110 -18.42 0.54 -23.50
CA PHE A 110 -18.67 -0.81 -22.98
C PHE A 110 -17.37 -1.56 -22.61
N ASP A 111 -16.30 -0.82 -22.37
CA ASP A 111 -15.00 -1.30 -21.97
C ASP A 111 -14.92 -1.64 -20.47
N MET A 112 -13.97 -2.51 -20.12
CA MET A 112 -13.66 -2.89 -18.74
C MET A 112 -12.24 -2.44 -18.45
N GLN A 113 -12.06 -1.71 -17.35
CA GLN A 113 -10.76 -1.20 -16.92
C GLN A 113 -10.31 -1.93 -15.65
N GLU A 114 -9.08 -2.44 -15.66
CA GLU A 114 -8.40 -2.93 -14.47
C GLU A 114 -7.66 -1.77 -13.83
N LEU A 115 -7.88 -1.53 -12.53
CA LEU A 115 -7.19 -0.48 -11.78
C LEU A 115 -6.19 -1.14 -10.82
N SER A 116 -4.91 -0.82 -10.98
CA SER A 116 -3.82 -1.43 -10.22
C SER A 116 -3.10 -0.41 -9.33
N ILE A 117 -2.50 -0.90 -8.24
CA ILE A 117 -1.54 -0.14 -7.44
C ILE A 117 -0.29 -0.98 -7.25
N ASP A 118 0.83 -0.43 -7.68
CA ASP A 118 2.11 -1.08 -7.62
C ASP A 118 2.82 -0.72 -6.31
N VAL A 119 2.89 -1.67 -5.38
CA VAL A 119 3.60 -1.51 -4.11
C VAL A 119 4.95 -2.20 -4.18
N ALA A 120 6.01 -1.47 -3.83
CA ALA A 120 7.37 -1.97 -3.74
C ALA A 120 7.97 -1.66 -2.37
N LEU A 121 8.95 -2.46 -1.97
CA LEU A 121 9.79 -2.21 -0.80
C LEU A 121 11.19 -1.81 -1.26
N ASN A 122 11.75 -0.74 -0.71
CA ASN A 122 13.12 -0.28 -0.99
C ASN A 122 14.19 -1.12 -0.25
N CYS A 123 13.78 -2.18 0.46
CA CYS A 123 14.66 -3.19 1.01
C CYS A 123 14.76 -4.37 0.03
N ARG A 124 15.87 -5.11 0.11
CA ARG A 124 16.12 -6.27 -0.74
C ARG A 124 16.58 -7.46 0.10
N PRO A 125 16.31 -8.71 -0.30
CA PRO A 125 16.64 -9.89 0.49
C PRO A 125 18.15 -9.97 0.79
N ASN A 126 18.99 -9.58 -0.18
CA ASN A 126 20.45 -9.59 -0.05
C ASN A 126 21.03 -8.20 0.27
N GLY A 127 20.26 -7.36 0.97
CA GLY A 127 20.59 -5.97 1.25
C GLY A 127 21.34 -5.74 2.56
N VAL A 128 21.58 -4.46 2.87
CA VAL A 128 22.14 -4.02 4.16
C VAL A 128 21.14 -4.25 5.29
N VAL A 129 19.85 -4.10 5.01
CA VAL A 129 18.73 -4.57 5.84
C VAL A 129 17.97 -5.60 5.01
N PRO A 130 18.28 -6.90 5.17
CA PRO A 130 17.56 -7.99 4.52
C PRO A 130 16.07 -7.97 4.88
N CYS A 131 15.21 -7.98 3.87
CA CYS A 131 13.77 -8.06 4.05
C CYS A 131 13.11 -8.69 2.82
N ASP A 132 12.18 -9.62 3.08
CA ASP A 132 11.31 -10.21 2.07
C ASP A 132 9.90 -9.62 2.18
N PHE A 133 9.34 -9.24 1.03
CA PHE A 133 7.96 -8.80 0.93
C PHE A 133 7.13 -9.94 0.33
N VAL A 134 6.29 -10.54 1.15
CA VAL A 134 5.42 -11.66 0.78
C VAL A 134 3.98 -11.34 1.15
N VAL A 135 3.02 -11.89 0.40
CA VAL A 135 1.61 -11.85 0.75
C VAL A 135 1.33 -12.99 1.72
N ALA A 136 0.64 -12.71 2.82
CA ALA A 136 0.26 -13.73 3.78
C ALA A 136 -0.83 -14.64 3.19
N ASP A 137 -0.84 -15.93 3.57
CA ASP A 137 -1.88 -16.88 3.13
C ASP A 137 -3.29 -16.46 3.59
N ASP A 138 -3.37 -15.75 4.71
CA ASP A 138 -4.57 -15.18 5.32
C ASP A 138 -4.82 -13.72 4.94
N ALA A 139 -4.19 -13.22 3.87
CA ALA A 139 -4.31 -11.81 3.48
C ALA A 139 -5.73 -11.45 3.04
N GLU A 140 -6.27 -10.38 3.64
CA GLU A 140 -7.54 -9.78 3.21
C GLU A 140 -7.29 -8.81 2.06
N ILE A 141 -7.59 -9.23 0.83
CA ILE A 141 -7.45 -8.39 -0.37
C ILE A 141 -8.85 -8.08 -0.91
N GLY A 142 -9.17 -6.80 -1.10
CA GLY A 142 -10.47 -6.44 -1.63
C GLY A 142 -10.65 -4.97 -2.01
N CYS A 143 -11.89 -4.65 -2.41
CA CYS A 143 -12.33 -3.31 -2.71
C CYS A 143 -13.64 -3.05 -1.94
N SER A 144 -13.67 -1.97 -1.17
CA SER A 144 -14.90 -1.48 -0.56
C SER A 144 -15.70 -0.73 -1.62
N THR A 145 -16.83 -1.30 -2.03
CA THR A 145 -17.81 -0.64 -2.90
C THR A 145 -18.81 0.22 -2.13
N GLN A 146 -18.66 0.35 -0.80
CA GLN A 146 -19.53 1.22 -0.01
C GLN A 146 -19.31 2.69 -0.43
N GLY A 147 -20.36 3.31 -0.99
CA GLY A 147 -20.32 4.68 -1.51
C GLY A 147 -20.04 4.77 -3.01
N PHE A 148 -19.66 3.68 -3.68
CA PHE A 148 -19.69 3.61 -5.13
C PHE A 148 -21.14 3.44 -5.57
N ALA A 149 -21.74 4.48 -6.15
CA ALA A 149 -23.08 4.37 -6.67
C ALA A 149 -23.08 4.68 -8.18
N LEU A 150 -23.58 3.71 -8.93
CA LEU A 150 -23.68 3.64 -10.39
C LEU A 150 -24.70 4.64 -10.99
N HIS A 151 -24.94 5.79 -10.35
CA HIS A 151 -25.96 6.75 -10.76
C HIS A 151 -25.45 7.78 -11.79
N GLN A 152 -24.30 7.53 -12.41
CA GLN A 152 -23.77 8.30 -13.55
C GLN A 152 -23.91 7.55 -14.89
N LEU A 153 -24.79 6.54 -14.97
CA LEU A 153 -25.22 5.97 -16.25
C LEU A 153 -26.18 6.95 -16.93
N TRP A 154 -25.70 7.62 -17.98
CA TRP A 154 -26.54 8.38 -18.89
C TRP A 154 -27.32 7.40 -19.77
N HIS A 155 -28.63 7.30 -19.57
CA HIS A 155 -29.51 6.69 -20.56
C HIS A 155 -29.66 7.70 -21.72
N LEU A 156 -28.96 7.43 -22.82
CA LEU A 156 -29.23 8.09 -24.10
C LEU A 156 -30.43 7.39 -24.73
N ASP A 157 -31.63 7.82 -24.34
CA ASP A 157 -32.85 7.43 -25.03
C ASP A 157 -32.89 8.08 -26.42
N ARG A 158 -33.27 7.31 -27.44
CA ARG A 158 -33.42 7.76 -28.84
C ARG A 158 -34.72 8.52 -29.06
#